data_AF-A0A0Q9Q0N9-F1
#
_entry.id   AF-A0A0Q9Q0N9-F1
#
_cell.length_a   1.000
_cell.length_b   1.000
_cell.length_c   1.000
_cell.angle_alpha   90.00
_cell.angle_beta   90.00
_cell.angle_gamma   90.00
#
_symmetry.space_group_name_H-M   'P 1'
#
loop_
_entity.id
_entity.type
_entity.pdbx_description
1 polymer ?
#
loop_
_entity_poly.entity_id
_entity_poly.type
_entity_poly.pdbx_seq_one_letter_code
_entity_poly.pdbx_strand_id
1 'polypeptide(L)'
;MWKELDHEEEFKIYLSKKLNNNLVHDCVSKCRMINEKLENLQDSYNKDKGKMLISCLPHTNHGEAIIISDNSISTAVLCYFDFLKQKG
;
A
#
# COMPACT_ATOMS: atom_id res chain seq x y z
N MET A 1 17.08 10.10 -3.37
CA MET A 1 15.69 10.57 -3.53
C MET A 1 14.83 9.33 -3.63
N TRP A 2 13.84 9.15 -2.75
CA TRP A 2 12.95 8.00 -2.84
C TRP A 2 11.94 8.24 -3.96
N LYS A 3 11.66 7.21 -4.77
CA LYS A 3 10.74 7.33 -5.91
C LYS A 3 9.30 7.52 -5.40
N GLU A 4 8.65 8.60 -5.81
CA GLU A 4 7.25 8.89 -5.45
C GLU A 4 6.29 7.87 -6.08
N LEU A 5 5.11 7.72 -5.47
CA LEU A 5 4.03 6.91 -6.05
C LEU A 5 3.29 7.73 -7.11
N ASP A 6 2.88 7.11 -8.21
CA ASP A 6 2.11 7.76 -9.32
C ASP A 6 0.85 8.49 -8.85
N HIS A 7 0.27 8.09 -7.70
CA HIS A 7 -0.95 8.65 -7.14
C HIS A 7 -0.80 9.01 -5.66
N GLU A 8 0.37 9.48 -5.26
CA GLU A 8 0.67 9.65 -3.85
C GLU A 8 -0.25 10.64 -3.12
N GLU A 9 -0.54 11.80 -3.72
CA GLU A 9 -1.42 12.80 -3.09
C GLU A 9 -2.84 12.28 -2.92
N GLU A 10 -3.40 11.65 -3.97
CA GLU A 10 -4.71 11.01 -3.90
C GLU A 10 -4.74 9.88 -2.88
N PHE A 11 -3.66 9.11 -2.80
CA PHE A 11 -3.52 8.04 -1.82
C PHE A 11 -3.44 8.59 -0.38
N LYS A 12 -2.74 9.71 -0.15
CA LYS A 12 -2.73 10.40 1.16
C LYS A 12 -4.13 10.86 1.55
N ILE A 13 -4.88 11.45 0.62
CA ILE A 13 -6.27 11.88 0.84
C ILE A 13 -7.18 10.68 1.12
N TYR A 14 -6.94 9.55 0.44
CA TYR A 14 -7.67 8.31 0.70
C TYR A 14 -7.38 7.78 2.12
N LEU A 15 -6.10 7.74 2.52
CA LEU A 15 -5.68 7.25 3.82
C LEU A 15 -6.14 8.18 4.96
N SER A 16 -6.15 9.50 4.77
CA SER A 16 -6.56 10.45 5.82
C SER A 16 -8.04 10.30 6.22
N LYS A 17 -8.87 9.72 5.35
CA LYS A 17 -10.27 9.38 5.67
C LYS A 17 -10.39 8.13 6.54
N LYS A 18 -9.34 7.31 6.62
CA LYS A 18 -9.33 6.02 7.32
C LYS A 18 -8.37 5.98 8.51
N LEU A 19 -7.36 6.86 8.52
CA LEU A 19 -6.21 6.81 9.42
C LEU A 19 -5.84 8.18 9.98
N ASN A 20 -5.19 8.15 11.14
CA ASN A 20 -4.54 9.31 11.73
C ASN A 20 -3.30 9.73 10.90
N ASN A 21 -2.98 11.03 10.87
CA ASN A 21 -1.87 11.58 10.06
C ASN A 21 -0.53 10.83 10.21
N ASN A 22 -0.15 10.43 11.43
CA ASN A 22 1.09 9.68 11.64
C ASN A 22 1.11 8.33 10.90
N LEU A 23 -0.04 7.65 10.85
CA LEU A 23 -0.20 6.37 10.15
C LEU A 23 -0.27 6.58 8.63
N VAL A 24 -0.81 7.71 8.16
CA VAL A 24 -0.78 8.07 6.74
C VAL A 24 0.66 8.19 6.23
N HIS A 25 1.49 8.97 6.94
CA HIS A 25 2.89 9.17 6.56
C HIS A 25 3.69 7.87 6.57
N ASP A 26 3.49 7.06 7.61
CA ASP A 26 4.15 5.76 7.74
C ASP A 26 3.71 4.76 6.65
N CYS A 27 2.40 4.69 6.35
CA CYS A 27 1.87 3.88 5.26
C CYS A 27 2.42 4.29 3.90
N VAL A 28 2.41 5.59 3.58
CA VAL A 28 2.96 6.11 2.31
C VAL A 28 4.45 5.82 2.21
N SER A 29 5.21 5.98 3.30
CA SER A 29 6.65 5.70 3.31
C SER A 29 6.94 4.22 3.01
N LYS A 30 6.16 3.30 3.55
CA LYS A 30 6.27 1.86 3.26
C LYS A 30 5.93 1.52 1.81
N CYS A 31 4.86 2.12 1.28
CA CYS A 31 4.52 1.96 -0.13
C CYS A 31 5.64 2.47 -1.04
N ARG A 32 6.26 3.62 -0.72
CA ARG A 32 7.43 4.13 -1.45
C ARG A 32 8.61 3.16 -1.42
N MET A 33 8.93 2.60 -0.25
CA MET A 33 10.02 1.61 -0.13
C MET A 33 9.80 0.39 -1.04
N ILE A 34 8.57 -0.10 -1.12
CA ILE A 34 8.24 -1.23 -1.99
C ILE A 34 8.19 -0.83 -3.46
N ASN A 35 7.66 0.35 -3.77
CA ASN A 35 7.66 0.91 -5.12
C ASN A 35 9.08 1.06 -5.69
N GLU A 36 10.04 1.47 -4.86
CA GLU A 36 11.45 1.53 -5.24
C GLU A 36 12.03 0.13 -5.50
N LYS A 37 11.72 -0.85 -4.64
CA LYS A 37 12.21 -2.24 -4.78
C LYS A 37 11.63 -2.97 -5.99
N LEU A 38 10.39 -2.69 -6.37
CA LEU A 38 9.69 -3.35 -7.48
C LEU A 38 9.75 -2.54 -8.78
N GLU A 39 10.45 -1.41 -8.77
CA GLU A 39 10.48 -0.39 -9.82
C GLU A 39 9.14 0.31 -10.12
N ASN A 40 8.01 -0.38 -9.91
CA ASN A 40 6.65 0.18 -9.90
C ASN A 40 5.63 -0.73 -9.14
N LEU A 41 5.02 -0.20 -8.08
CA LEU A 41 4.00 -0.90 -7.29
C LEU A 41 2.66 -1.02 -8.03
N GLN A 42 2.29 -0.02 -8.82
CA GLN A 42 1.08 -0.03 -9.64
C GLN A 42 1.19 -1.05 -10.78
N ASP A 43 2.37 -1.24 -11.36
CA ASP A 43 2.60 -2.29 -12.37
C ASP A 43 2.37 -3.69 -11.78
N SER A 44 2.88 -3.92 -10.56
CA SER A 44 2.61 -5.15 -9.81
C SER A 44 1.10 -5.36 -9.58
N TYR A 45 0.34 -4.30 -9.29
CA TYR A 45 -1.12 -4.39 -9.20
C TYR A 45 -1.77 -4.66 -10.57
N ASN A 46 -1.31 -4.03 -11.64
CA ASN A 46 -1.90 -4.21 -12.97
C ASN A 46 -1.64 -5.60 -13.55
N LYS A 47 -0.47 -6.17 -13.26
CA LYS A 47 -0.02 -7.47 -13.79
C LYS A 47 -0.84 -8.64 -13.24
N ASP A 48 -1.06 -8.69 -11.92
CA ASP A 48 -1.70 -9.83 -11.28
C ASP A 48 -2.61 -9.46 -10.09
N LYS A 49 -3.03 -8.19 -10.01
CA LYS A 49 -3.72 -7.61 -8.83
C LYS A 49 -2.85 -7.71 -7.57
N GLY A 50 -1.53 -7.80 -7.76
CA GLY A 50 -0.53 -7.84 -6.72
C GLY A 50 -0.55 -9.09 -5.84
N LYS A 51 -1.12 -10.21 -6.32
CA LYS A 51 -1.15 -11.48 -5.59
C LYS A 51 0.27 -12.02 -5.32
N MET A 52 1.15 -11.97 -6.31
CA MET A 52 2.56 -12.36 -6.18
C MET A 52 3.26 -11.48 -5.16
N LEU A 53 3.03 -10.16 -5.21
CA LEU A 53 3.64 -9.25 -4.25
C LEU A 53 3.16 -9.53 -2.83
N ILE A 54 1.85 -9.67 -2.62
CA ILE A 54 1.28 -10.02 -1.31
C ILE A 54 1.85 -11.35 -0.80
N SER A 55 2.02 -12.34 -1.68
CA SER A 55 2.62 -13.64 -1.33
C SER A 55 4.09 -13.54 -0.92
N CYS A 56 4.82 -12.54 -1.42
CA CYS A 56 6.22 -12.30 -1.08
C CYS A 56 6.42 -11.39 0.14
N LEU A 57 5.36 -10.72 0.61
CA LEU A 57 5.42 -9.89 1.81
C LEU A 57 5.25 -10.76 3.05
N PRO A 58 5.95 -10.44 4.16
CA PRO A 58 5.83 -11.18 5.41
C PRO A 58 4.35 -11.20 5.84
N HIS A 59 3.80 -12.40 5.99
CA HIS A 59 2.37 -12.62 6.20
C HIS A 59 1.88 -11.91 7.47
N THR A 60 0.95 -10.96 7.30
CA THR A 60 -0.05 -10.62 8.32
C THR A 60 -1.26 -11.49 8.06
N ASN A 61 -1.71 -12.26 9.05
CA ASN A 61 -2.79 -13.25 8.94
C ASN A 61 -4.01 -12.70 8.19
N HIS A 62 -4.30 -13.25 7.00
CA HIS A 62 -5.38 -12.89 6.09
C HIS A 62 -6.79 -13.35 6.56
N GLY A 63 -7.09 -13.24 7.85
CA GLY A 63 -8.32 -13.78 8.45
C GLY A 63 -9.27 -12.75 9.07
N GLU A 64 -8.77 -11.57 9.45
CA GLU A 64 -9.56 -10.58 10.18
C GLU A 64 -9.60 -9.29 9.38
N ALA A 65 -10.78 -8.65 9.33
CA ALA A 65 -11.00 -7.35 8.71
C ALA A 65 -9.77 -6.48 8.92
N ILE A 66 -9.11 -6.02 7.85
CA ILE A 66 -7.80 -5.35 7.89
C ILE A 66 -7.80 -4.33 9.03
N ILE A 67 -7.31 -4.73 10.20
CA ILE A 67 -7.21 -3.84 11.34
C ILE A 67 -5.97 -3.06 11.02
N ILE A 68 -6.15 -1.82 10.57
CA ILE A 68 -5.05 -0.89 10.27
C ILE A 68 -4.38 -0.41 11.58
N SER A 69 -4.29 -1.28 12.57
CA SER A 69 -3.46 -1.12 13.77
C SER A 69 -2.09 -1.76 13.58
N ASP A 70 -1.95 -2.70 12.64
CA ASP A 70 -0.66 -3.32 12.33
C ASP A 70 0.01 -2.54 11.19
N ASN A 71 0.99 -1.71 11.57
CA ASN A 71 1.85 -0.91 10.69
C ASN A 71 2.79 -1.79 9.82
N SER A 72 2.37 -2.97 9.40
CA SER A 72 3.18 -3.82 8.53
C SER A 72 3.28 -3.24 7.11
N ILE A 73 4.37 -3.59 6.41
CA ILE A 73 4.53 -3.28 4.98
C ILE A 73 3.38 -3.89 4.18
N SER A 74 2.94 -5.09 4.56
CA SER A 74 1.83 -5.82 3.96
C SER A 74 0.54 -5.03 4.03
N THR A 75 0.21 -4.45 5.20
CA THR A 75 -0.96 -3.58 5.38
C THR A 75 -0.89 -2.35 4.48
N ALA A 76 0.28 -1.71 4.39
CA ALA A 76 0.45 -0.52 3.57
C ALA A 76 0.21 -0.79 2.07
N VAL A 77 0.79 -1.89 1.57
CA VAL A 77 0.63 -2.34 0.18
C VAL A 77 -0.84 -2.71 -0.11
N LEU A 78 -1.50 -3.39 0.83
CA LEU A 78 -2.92 -3.72 0.71
C LEU A 78 -3.80 -2.46 0.65
N CYS A 79 -3.52 -1.46 1.49
CA CYS A 79 -4.22 -0.17 1.43
C CYS A 79 -4.03 0.51 0.07
N TYR A 80 -2.83 0.45 -0.50
CA TYR A 80 -2.57 1.00 -1.83
C TYR A 80 -3.31 0.25 -2.94
N PHE A 81 -3.37 -1.07 -2.87
CA PHE A 81 -4.12 -1.87 -3.83
C PHE A 81 -5.63 -1.68 -3.72
N ASP A 82 -6.16 -1.52 -2.51
CA ASP A 82 -7.56 -1.16 -2.31
C ASP A 82 -7.87 0.23 -2.89
N PHE A 83 -6.97 1.19 -2.70
CA PHE A 83 -7.05 2.50 -3.36
C PHE A 83 -7.08 2.37 -4.89
N LEU A 84 -6.14 1.62 -5.49
CA LEU A 84 -6.11 1.40 -6.94
C LEU A 84 -7.38 0.70 -7.45
N LYS A 85 -7.91 -0.25 -6.68
CA LYS A 85 -9.18 -0.93 -6.98
C LYS A 85 -10.36 0.04 -7.04
N GLN A 86 -10.41 1.04 -6.17
CA GLN A 86 -11.45 2.06 -6.17
C GLN A 86 -11.30 3.07 -7.31
N LYS A 87 -10.07 3.25 -7.81
CA LYS A 87 -9.76 4.20 -8.89
C LYS A 87 -10.09 3.66 -10.29
N GLY A 88 -9.96 2.34 -10.51
CA GLY A 88 -10.30 1.67 -11.78
C GLY A 88 -9.09 1.44 -12.67
#